data_AF-A0A178WMT8-F1
#
_entry.id   AF-A0A178WMT8-F1
#
_cell.length_a   1.000
_cell.length_b   1.000
_cell.length_c   1.000
_cell.angle_alpha   90.00
_cell.angle_beta   90.00
_cell.angle_gamma   90.00
#
_symmetry.space_group_name_H-M   'P 1'
#
loop_
_entity.id
_entity.type
_entity.pdbx_description
1 polymer ?
#
loop_
_entity_poly.entity_id
_entity_poly.type
_entity_poly.pdbx_seq_one_letter_code
_entity_poly.pdbx_strand_id
1 'polypeptide(L)'
;MKPVIGTVVSNKMQKSVVVAVDRLFHNKIYNRYVKRTSKFMAHDDKDACNIGDRVKLDPSRPLSKNKHWIVAEIIKKARIYSPQAAAAAVSASASASSASTTDSSAQSQIPPSSTS
;
A
#
# COMPACT_ATOMS: atom_id res chain seq x y z
N MET A 1 19.18 2.61 -23.84
CA MET A 1 17.70 2.73 -23.79
C MET A 1 17.34 3.81 -22.77
N LYS A 2 16.18 4.46 -22.92
CA LYS A 2 15.74 5.54 -22.02
C LYS A 2 14.86 4.95 -20.90
N PRO A 3 14.91 5.50 -19.67
CA PRO A 3 14.03 5.06 -18.60
C PRO A 3 12.57 5.29 -18.97
N VAL A 4 11.68 4.39 -18.55
CA VAL A 4 10.25 4.47 -18.84
C VAL A 4 9.44 4.41 -17.55
N ILE A 5 8.26 5.03 -17.57
CA ILE A 5 7.37 5.06 -16.41
C ILE A 5 6.13 4.25 -16.76
N GLY A 6 5.70 3.41 -15.85
CA GLY A 6 4.52 2.56 -16.04
C GLY A 6 3.77 2.30 -14.74
N THR A 7 2.71 1.53 -14.85
CA THR A 7 1.89 1.10 -13.72
C THR A 7 2.00 -0.41 -13.55
N VAL A 8 2.15 -0.88 -12.32
CA VAL A 8 2.23 -2.32 -12.00
C VAL A 8 0.86 -2.95 -12.20
N VAL A 9 0.78 -3.95 -13.06
CA VAL A 9 -0.45 -4.70 -13.38
C VAL A 9 -0.50 -6.03 -12.63
N SER A 10 0.65 -6.68 -12.43
CA SER A 10 0.71 -7.98 -11.74
C SER A 10 1.98 -8.09 -10.90
N ASN A 11 1.79 -8.51 -9.66
CA ASN A 11 2.84 -8.91 -8.72
C ASN A 11 2.61 -10.36 -8.24
N LYS A 12 2.32 -11.29 -9.16
CA LYS A 12 2.12 -12.71 -8.82
C LYS A 12 3.40 -13.55 -8.96
N MET A 13 4.45 -12.99 -9.55
CA MET A 13 5.69 -13.69 -9.85
C MET A 13 6.73 -13.41 -8.76
N GLN A 14 7.66 -14.34 -8.56
CA GLN A 14 8.75 -14.16 -7.59
C GLN A 14 9.81 -13.20 -8.15
N LYS A 15 10.22 -12.22 -7.35
CA LYS A 15 11.27 -11.23 -7.68
C LYS A 15 11.07 -10.49 -9.01
N SER A 16 9.82 -10.43 -9.46
CA SER A 16 9.49 -10.00 -10.82
C SER A 16 8.08 -9.42 -10.86
N VAL A 17 7.93 -8.27 -11.51
CA VAL A 17 6.64 -7.60 -11.67
C VAL A 17 6.34 -7.30 -13.13
N VAL A 18 5.06 -7.33 -13.50
CA VAL A 18 4.60 -6.96 -14.83
C VAL A 18 4.09 -5.53 -14.80
N VAL A 19 4.73 -4.67 -15.57
CA VAL A 19 4.43 -3.23 -15.64
C VAL A 19 3.88 -2.89 -17.01
N ALA A 20 2.75 -2.19 -17.05
CA ALA A 20 2.20 -1.62 -18.27
C ALA A 20 2.74 -0.20 -18.49
N VAL A 21 3.34 0.03 -19.64
CA VAL A 21 3.82 1.33 -20.09
C VAL A 21 2.97 1.78 -21.27
N ASP A 22 2.39 2.96 -21.15
CA ASP A 22 1.61 3.58 -22.20
C ASP A 22 2.49 4.52 -23.02
N ARG A 23 2.34 4.46 -24.35
CA ARG A 23 2.91 5.45 -25.27
C ARG A 23 1.84 5.99 -26.20
N LEU A 24 1.94 7.27 -26.53
CA LEU A 24 1.13 7.87 -27.57
C LEU A 24 1.84 7.71 -28.91
N PHE A 25 1.11 7.21 -29.90
CA PHE A 25 1.59 7.14 -31.28
C PHE A 25 0.66 7.95 -32.18
N HIS A 26 1.24 8.74 -33.07
CA HIS A 26 0.50 9.54 -34.02
C HIS A 26 0.10 8.70 -35.24
N ASN A 27 -1.19 8.46 -35.42
CA ASN A 27 -1.70 7.85 -36.63
C ASN A 27 -1.79 8.92 -37.73
N LYS A 28 -0.86 8.87 -38.69
CA LYS A 28 -0.70 9.85 -39.76
C LYS A 28 -1.89 9.96 -40.71
N ILE A 29 -2.65 8.89 -40.90
CA ILE A 29 -3.78 8.87 -41.85
C ILE A 29 -4.97 9.64 -41.27
N TYR A 30 -5.20 9.50 -39.96
CA TYR A 30 -6.36 10.07 -39.28
C TYR A 30 -6.00 11.26 -38.38
N ASN A 31 -4.76 11.74 -38.44
CA ASN A 31 -4.19 12.81 -37.62
C ASN A 31 -4.55 12.73 -36.12
N ARG A 32 -4.62 11.50 -35.57
CA ARG A 32 -5.05 11.25 -34.19
C ARG A 32 -3.94 10.58 -33.39
N TYR A 33 -3.73 11.05 -32.16
CA TYR A 33 -2.89 10.35 -31.19
C TYR A 33 -3.64 9.17 -30.59
N VAL A 34 -3.08 7.97 -30.73
CA VAL A 34 -3.64 6.72 -30.22
C VAL A 34 -2.72 6.18 -29.11
N LYS A 35 -3.32 5.78 -27.99
CA LYS A 35 -2.59 5.14 -26.88
C LYS A 35 -2.29 3.68 -27.24
N ARG A 36 -1.03 3.28 -27.12
CA ARG A 36 -0.60 1.88 -27.20
C ARG A 36 0.08 1.50 -25.90
N THR A 37 -0.33 0.36 -25.35
CA THR A 37 0.20 -0.17 -24.10
C THR A 37 1.14 -1.34 -24.40
N SER A 38 2.32 -1.35 -23.81
CA SER A 38 3.24 -2.48 -23.84
C SER A 38 3.53 -2.94 -22.42
N LYS A 39 3.57 -4.26 -22.21
CA LYS A 39 3.86 -4.85 -20.90
C LYS A 39 5.33 -5.24 -20.84
N PHE A 40 6.00 -4.85 -19.77
CA PHE A 40 7.39 -5.18 -19.51
C PHE A 40 7.50 -5.99 -18.23
N MET A 41 8.39 -6.98 -18.23
CA MET A 41 8.77 -7.73 -17.04
C MET A 41 9.97 -7.02 -16.41
N ALA A 42 9.79 -6.55 -15.19
CA ALA A 42 10.82 -5.88 -14.42
C ALA A 42 11.25 -6.73 -13.23
N HIS A 43 12.52 -6.65 -12.87
CA HIS A 43 13.08 -7.28 -11.69
C HIS A 43 12.98 -6.36 -10.48
N ASP A 44 12.50 -6.91 -9.38
CA ASP A 44 12.49 -6.31 -8.05
C ASP A 44 12.96 -7.41 -7.08
N ASP A 45 14.04 -7.19 -6.34
CA ASP A 45 14.56 -8.19 -5.39
C ASP A 45 13.83 -8.20 -4.06
N LYS A 46 13.18 -7.08 -3.71
CA LYS A 46 12.55 -6.89 -2.40
C LYS A 46 11.04 -7.09 -2.44
N ASP A 47 10.49 -7.41 -3.62
CA ASP A 47 9.05 -7.56 -3.89
C ASP A 47 8.22 -6.42 -3.26
N ALA A 48 8.74 -5.20 -3.32
CA ALA A 48 8.22 -4.04 -2.60
C ALA A 48 7.05 -3.34 -3.32
N CYS A 49 6.80 -3.72 -4.57
CA CYS A 49 5.81 -3.10 -5.45
C CYS A 49 4.41 -3.72 -5.29
N ASN A 50 3.39 -2.88 -5.11
CA ASN A 50 1.99 -3.31 -5.10
C ASN A 50 1.32 -3.12 -6.46
N ILE A 51 0.19 -3.80 -6.66
CA ILE A 51 -0.65 -3.62 -7.86
C ILE A 51 -1.19 -2.19 -7.87
N GLY A 52 -1.05 -1.51 -9.00
CA GLY A 52 -1.47 -0.11 -9.17
C GLY A 52 -0.39 0.92 -8.86
N ASP A 53 0.79 0.51 -8.39
CA ASP A 53 1.90 1.44 -8.16
C ASP A 53 2.43 2.03 -9.47
N ARG A 54 2.79 3.31 -9.46
CA ARG A 54 3.53 3.95 -10.56
C ARG A 54 5.03 3.81 -10.30
N VAL A 55 5.72 3.18 -11.24
CA VAL A 55 7.13 2.83 -11.10
C VAL A 55 7.94 3.32 -12.29
N LYS A 56 9.19 3.70 -12.02
CA LYS A 56 10.21 4.00 -13.02
C LYS A 56 11.03 2.73 -13.30
N LEU A 57 11.18 2.41 -14.57
CA LEU A 57 11.93 1.27 -15.06
C LEU A 57 13.19 1.73 -15.78
N ASP A 58 14.30 1.14 -15.40
CA ASP A 58 15.58 1.32 -16.07
C ASP A 58 15.95 0.05 -16.86
N PRO A 59 16.57 0.20 -18.04
CA PRO A 59 17.01 -0.93 -18.84
C PRO A 59 18.17 -1.66 -18.15
N SER A 60 18.19 -2.98 -18.22
CA SER A 60 19.25 -3.80 -17.61
C SER A 60 19.84 -4.80 -18.60
N ARG A 61 20.91 -5.48 -18.18
CA ARG A 61 21.31 -6.73 -18.84
C ARG A 61 20.14 -7.73 -18.79
N PRO A 62 20.10 -8.71 -19.71
CA PRO A 62 19.09 -9.75 -19.63
C PRO A 62 19.19 -10.56 -18.34
N LEU A 63 18.08 -10.66 -17.60
CA LEU A 63 17.99 -11.46 -16.36
C LEU A 63 17.22 -12.77 -16.58
N SER A 64 16.41 -12.83 -17.63
CA SER A 64 15.67 -14.01 -18.09
C SER A 64 15.30 -13.78 -19.57
N LYS A 65 14.59 -14.73 -20.20
CA LYS A 65 14.16 -14.65 -21.61
C LYS A 65 13.42 -13.35 -21.97
N ASN A 66 12.60 -12.83 -21.05
CA ASN A 66 11.76 -11.65 -21.27
C ASN A 66 12.02 -10.51 -20.26
N LYS A 67 12.79 -10.77 -19.19
CA LYS A 67 13.01 -9.82 -18.09
C LYS A 67 14.31 -9.06 -18.32
N HIS A 68 14.19 -7.87 -18.91
CA HIS A 68 15.31 -7.00 -19.29
C HIS A 68 15.21 -5.60 -18.67
N TRP A 69 14.34 -5.44 -17.67
CA TRP A 69 14.09 -4.18 -16.98
C TRP A 69 14.27 -4.37 -15.47
N ILE A 70 14.71 -3.32 -14.78
CA ILE A 70 14.81 -3.25 -13.31
C ILE A 70 13.91 -2.12 -12.81
N VAL A 71 13.25 -2.35 -11.68
CA VAL A 71 12.52 -1.30 -10.97
C VAL A 71 13.53 -0.38 -10.28
N ALA A 72 13.61 0.88 -10.73
CA ALA A 72 14.54 1.86 -10.16
C ALA A 72 13.94 2.62 -8.99
N GLU A 73 12.69 3.07 -9.14
CA GLU A 73 12.02 3.92 -8.17
C GLU A 73 10.49 3.72 -8.20
N ILE A 74 9.85 3.73 -7.02
CA ILE A 74 8.40 3.78 -6.90
C ILE A 74 7.97 5.24 -6.74
N ILE A 75 7.47 5.84 -7.83
CA ILE A 75 7.06 7.25 -7.88
C ILE A 75 5.79 7.50 -7.06
N LYS A 76 4.83 6.57 -7.13
CA LYS A 76 3.57 6.69 -6.41
C LYS A 76 3.08 5.32 -5.99
N LYS A 77 2.89 5.12 -4.68
CA LYS A 77 2.22 3.95 -4.14
C LYS A 77 0.70 4.05 -4.30
N ALA A 78 0.08 2.93 -4.65
CA ALA A 78 -1.37 2.78 -4.69
C ALA A 78 -1.95 2.82 -3.28
N ARG A 79 -3.16 3.37 -3.16
CA ARG A 79 -3.93 3.31 -1.93
C ARG A 79 -4.66 1.98 -1.91
N ILE A 80 -4.27 1.09 -1.01
CA ILE A 80 -5.00 -0.15 -0.72
C ILE A 80 -6.09 0.21 0.29
N TYR A 81 -7.34 -0.06 -0.04
CA TYR A 81 -8.45 0.14 0.89
C TYR A 81 -8.32 -0.85 2.05
N SER A 82 -8.12 -0.34 3.27
CA SER A 82 -8.20 -1.12 4.50
C SER A 82 -9.41 -0.63 5.31
N PRO A 83 -10.42 -1.47 5.53
CA PRO A 83 -11.66 -1.07 6.21
C PRO A 83 -11.45 -0.68 7.69
N GLN A 84 -10.36 -1.13 8.32
CA GLN A 84 -10.11 -0.92 9.75
C GLN A 84 -9.78 0.53 10.12
N ALA A 85 -9.23 1.32 9.19
CA ALA A 85 -8.91 2.72 9.43
C ALA A 85 -10.15 3.62 9.52
N ALA A 86 -11.23 3.29 8.79
CA ALA A 86 -12.50 3.99 8.87
C ALA A 86 -13.26 3.63 10.17
N ALA A 87 -13.20 2.37 10.59
CA ALA A 87 -13.83 1.90 11.84
C ALA A 87 -13.15 2.50 13.09
N ALA A 88 -11.82 2.62 13.11
CA ALA A 88 -11.09 3.19 14.25
C ALA A 88 -11.42 4.66 14.53
N ALA A 89 -11.73 5.46 13.49
CA ALA A 89 -12.18 6.84 13.66
C ALA A 89 -13.55 6.95 14.36
N VAL A 90 -14.40 5.93 14.24
CA VAL A 90 -15.70 5.85 14.92
C VAL A 90 -15.54 5.33 16.35
N SER A 91 -14.53 4.50 16.63
CA SER A 91 -14.24 4.03 17.99
C SER A 91 -13.52 5.07 18.86
N ALA A 92 -12.74 5.98 18.27
CA ALA A 92 -12.02 7.02 19.02
C ALA A 92 -12.94 8.12 19.59
N SER A 93 -14.13 8.32 19.04
CA SER A 93 -15.12 9.28 19.58
C SER A 93 -15.95 8.72 20.75
N ALA A 94 -15.90 7.42 21.02
CA ALA A 94 -16.64 6.77 22.10
C ALA A 94 -15.86 6.69 23.44
N SER A 95 -14.55 6.96 23.43
CA SER A 95 -13.69 6.80 24.61
C SER A 95 -13.57 8.05 25.51
N ALA A 96 -14.32 9.12 25.23
CA ALA A 96 -14.28 10.37 26.01
C ALA A 96 -15.31 10.44 27.17
N SER A 97 -16.11 9.41 27.39
CA SER A 97 -17.15 9.38 28.44
C SER A 97 -17.02 8.16 29.35
N SER A 98 -15.89 8.03 30.06
CA SER A 98 -15.78 7.16 31.24
C SER A 98 -14.65 7.63 32.16
N ALA A 99 -14.72 8.88 32.60
CA ALA A 99 -13.87 9.39 33.66
C ALA A 99 -14.62 10.42 34.52
N SER A 100 -15.59 9.96 35.31
CA SER A 100 -16.07 10.66 36.51
C SER A 100 -17.05 9.76 37.27
N THR A 101 -16.62 9.19 38.40
CA THR A 101 -17.37 9.14 39.68
C THR A 101 -16.37 8.73 40.78
N THR A 102 -15.79 9.72 41.44
CA THR A 102 -15.45 9.68 42.86
C THR A 102 -16.73 9.93 43.66
N ASP A 103 -17.10 9.03 44.57
CA ASP A 103 -17.71 9.37 45.87
C ASP A 103 -17.72 8.12 46.77
N SER A 104 -16.89 8.07 47.81
CA SER A 104 -17.25 8.27 49.23
C SER A 104 -18.48 7.47 49.72
N SER A 105 -18.26 6.51 50.62
CA SER A 105 -19.19 6.26 51.73
C SER A 105 -18.50 5.53 52.87
N ALA A 106 -18.63 6.17 54.03
CA ALA A 106 -18.16 5.77 55.34
C ALA A 106 -19.19 4.89 56.09
N GLN A 107 -18.75 4.36 57.24
CA GLN A 107 -19.50 3.67 58.31
C GLN A 107 -20.05 2.27 57.96
N SER A 108 -20.02 1.24 58.82
CA SER A 108 -19.99 1.20 60.30
C SER A 108 -19.71 -0.23 60.83
N GLN A 109 -18.92 -0.31 61.92
CA GLN A 109 -19.00 -1.14 63.16
C GLN A 109 -19.34 -2.67 63.09
N ILE A 110 -18.91 -3.61 63.96
CA ILE A 110 -18.74 -3.69 65.44
C ILE A 110 -17.80 -4.91 65.76
N PRO A 111 -17.03 -4.93 66.88
CA PRO A 111 -16.10 -6.02 67.28
C PRO A 111 -16.73 -7.10 68.19
N PRO A 112 -16.03 -8.23 68.48
CA PRO A 112 -15.96 -8.67 69.89
C PRO A 112 -14.63 -9.30 70.36
N SER A 113 -14.19 -8.80 71.53
CA SER A 113 -13.70 -9.46 72.77
C SER A 113 -12.91 -10.79 72.81
N SER A 114 -11.77 -10.72 73.54
CA SER A 114 -11.22 -11.64 74.57
C SER A 114 -10.89 -13.10 74.18
N THR A 115 -9.70 -13.67 74.45
CA THR A 115 -9.21 -14.04 75.79
C THR A 115 -7.83 -14.73 75.70
N SER A 116 -6.98 -14.42 76.69
CA SER A 116 -5.80 -15.12 77.27
C SER A 116 -4.51 -15.39 76.48
#